data_AF-A0A7S2H9H4-F1
#
_entry.id   AF-A0A7S2H9H4-F1
#
_cell.length_a   1.000
_cell.length_b   1.000
_cell.length_c   1.000
_cell.angle_alpha   90.00
_cell.angle_beta   90.00
_cell.angle_gamma   90.00
#
_symmetry.space_group_name_H-M   'P 1'
#
loop_
_entity.id
_entity.type
_entity.pdbx_description
1 polymer ?
#
loop_
_entity_poly.entity_id
_entity_poly.type
_entity_poly.pdbx_seq_one_letter_code
_entity_poly.pdbx_strand_id
1 'polypeptide(L)'
;ITASICSSILSLGWTFLLLMMLLYSLALFFTEIVLQNVSHSEHKEEMQYWFGGLGRTFLTMFECIFGGVSWDEVINPLITEISPFLGLIFCSYISFCVLAL
;
A
#
# COMPACT_ATOMS: atom_id res chain seq x y z
N ILE A 1 18.82 -27.41 14.22
CA ILE A 1 17.47 -26.79 14.31
C ILE A 1 17.60 -25.26 14.50
N THR A 2 18.23 -24.78 15.58
CA THR A 2 18.41 -23.33 15.83
C THR A 2 19.19 -22.60 14.73
N ALA A 3 20.30 -23.15 14.25
CA ALA A 3 21.10 -22.54 13.18
C ALA A 3 20.32 -22.39 11.85
N SER A 4 19.50 -23.37 11.51
CA SER A 4 18.66 -23.35 10.29
C SER A 4 17.53 -22.32 10.39
N ILE A 5 16.93 -22.15 11.58
CA ILE A 5 15.90 -21.13 11.83
C ILE A 5 16.51 -19.72 11.72
N CYS A 6 17.69 -19.49 12.30
CA CYS A 6 18.37 -18.19 12.20
C CYS A 6 18.69 -17.83 10.75
N SER A 7 19.14 -18.79 9.94
CA SER A 7 19.41 -18.57 8.53
C SER A 7 18.14 -18.17 7.74
N SER A 8 17.02 -18.84 8.00
CA SER A 8 15.74 -18.52 7.35
C SER A 8 15.18 -17.15 7.77
N ILE A 9 15.33 -16.77 9.04
CA ILE A 9 14.92 -15.44 9.53
C ILE A 9 15.76 -14.34 8.86
N LEU A 10 17.06 -14.58 8.67
CA LEU A 10 17.95 -13.64 8.00
C LEU A 10 17.57 -13.45 6.52
N SER A 11 17.23 -14.53 5.81
CA SER A 11 16.75 -14.44 4.43
C SER A 11 15.38 -13.74 4.35
N LEU A 12 14.47 -14.04 5.28
CA LEU A 12 13.18 -13.36 5.41
C LEU A 12 13.37 -11.87 5.70
N GLY A 13 14.36 -11.49 6.51
CA GLY A 13 14.69 -10.11 6.82
C GLY A 13 15.06 -9.30 5.57
N TRP A 14 15.82 -9.89 4.64
CA TRP A 14 16.12 -9.25 3.36
C TRP A 14 14.89 -9.08 2.49
N THR A 15 14.02 -10.11 2.39
CA THR A 15 12.74 -10.01 1.68
C THR A 15 11.85 -8.93 2.28
N PHE A 16 11.74 -8.90 3.62
CA PHE A 16 10.97 -7.90 4.34
C PHE A 16 11.49 -6.48 4.09
N LEU A 17 12.82 -6.29 4.08
CA LEU A 17 13.44 -5.00 3.76
C LEU A 17 13.08 -4.55 2.33
N LEU A 18 13.15 -5.45 1.34
CA LEU A 18 12.77 -5.14 -0.04
C LEU A 18 11.29 -4.77 -0.15
N LEU A 19 10.42 -5.51 0.54
CA LEU A 19 8.98 -5.21 0.62
C LEU A 19 8.74 -3.84 1.26
N MET A 20 9.45 -3.48 2.32
CA MET A 20 9.33 -2.16 2.97
C MET A 20 9.77 -1.01 2.07
N MET A 21 10.83 -1.19 1.26
CA MET A 21 11.24 -0.18 0.27
C MET A 21 10.18 0.00 -0.83
N LEU A 22 9.60 -1.11 -1.32
CA LEU A 22 8.53 -1.08 -2.30
C LEU A 22 7.25 -0.45 -1.75
N LEU A 23 6.92 -0.74 -0.48
CA LEU A 23 5.78 -0.13 0.20
C LEU A 23 5.97 1.38 0.36
N TYR A 24 7.16 1.82 0.76
CA TYR A 24 7.48 3.24 0.88
C TYR A 24 7.38 3.98 -0.46
N SER A 25 7.92 3.42 -1.55
CA SER A 25 7.90 4.08 -2.86
C SER A 25 6.48 4.19 -3.43
N LEU A 26 5.66 3.15 -3.29
CA LEU A 26 4.26 3.20 -3.70
C LEU A 26 3.42 4.11 -2.81
N ALA A 27 3.67 4.11 -1.50
CA ALA A 27 2.97 5.00 -0.58
C ALA A 27 3.24 6.47 -0.92
N LEU A 28 4.48 6.81 -1.26
CA LEU A 28 4.84 8.14 -1.75
C LEU A 28 4.11 8.46 -3.06
N PHE A 29 4.16 7.54 -4.04
CA PHE A 29 3.48 7.71 -5.32
C PHE A 29 1.98 7.99 -5.17
N PHE A 30 1.27 7.19 -4.37
CA PHE A 30 -0.16 7.39 -4.15
C PHE A 30 -0.46 8.68 -3.37
N THR A 31 0.34 9.01 -2.35
CA THR A 31 0.17 10.25 -1.58
C THR A 31 0.28 11.47 -2.50
N GLU A 32 1.32 11.52 -3.34
CA GLU A 32 1.53 12.65 -4.27
C GLU A 32 0.37 12.78 -5.27
N ILE A 33 -0.10 11.66 -5.83
CA ILE A 33 -1.23 11.65 -6.77
C ILE A 33 -2.52 12.11 -6.09
N VAL A 34 -2.80 11.65 -4.88
CA VAL A 34 -3.99 12.08 -4.15
C VAL A 34 -3.90 13.55 -3.80
N LEU A 35 -2.75 14.05 -3.31
CA LEU A 35 -2.58 15.47 -2.98
C LEU A 35 -2.80 16.38 -4.20
N GLN A 36 -2.45 15.94 -5.41
CA GLN A 36 -2.69 16.70 -6.64
C GLN A 36 -4.16 16.72 -7.06
N ASN A 37 -4.93 15.67 -6.77
CA ASN A 37 -6.31 15.51 -7.26
C ASN A 37 -7.40 15.79 -6.20
N VAL A 38 -7.06 15.77 -4.90
CA VAL A 38 -7.99 15.91 -3.77
C VAL A 38 -8.77 17.23 -3.73
N SER A 39 -8.28 18.26 -4.42
CA SER A 39 -8.94 19.57 -4.49
C SER A 39 -10.24 19.54 -5.31
N HIS A 40 -10.39 18.56 -6.19
CA HIS A 40 -11.50 18.43 -7.13
C HIS A 40 -12.42 17.25 -6.83
N SER A 41 -12.07 16.40 -5.87
CA SER A 41 -12.81 15.18 -5.52
C SER A 41 -14.03 15.47 -4.65
N GLU A 42 -15.17 14.84 -4.93
CA GLU A 42 -16.34 14.86 -4.05
C GLU A 42 -16.08 14.03 -2.76
N HIS A 43 -15.25 12.99 -2.85
CA HIS A 43 -14.92 12.08 -1.74
C HIS A 43 -13.60 12.46 -1.03
N LYS A 44 -13.34 13.77 -0.87
CA LYS A 44 -12.12 14.29 -0.26
C LYS A 44 -11.83 13.73 1.13
N GLU A 45 -12.86 13.57 1.96
CA GLU A 45 -12.69 13.09 3.35
C GLU A 45 -12.16 11.66 3.38
N GLU A 46 -12.68 10.77 2.52
CA GLU A 46 -12.21 9.39 2.40
C GLU A 46 -10.79 9.32 1.85
N MET A 47 -10.48 10.13 0.83
CA MET A 47 -9.13 10.24 0.30
C MET A 47 -8.14 10.75 1.35
N GLN A 48 -8.53 11.73 2.18
CA GLN A 48 -7.67 12.19 3.28
C GLN A 48 -7.56 11.16 4.41
N TYR A 49 -8.61 10.39 4.68
CA TYR A 49 -8.58 9.36 5.69
C TYR A 49 -7.59 8.24 5.33
N TRP A 50 -7.54 7.80 4.08
CA TRP A 50 -6.65 6.71 3.64
C TRP A 50 -5.28 7.20 3.15
N PHE A 51 -5.24 8.36 2.48
CA PHE A 51 -4.06 8.87 1.75
C PHE A 51 -3.65 10.30 2.14
N GLY A 52 -4.15 10.83 3.27
CA GLY A 52 -3.92 12.22 3.67
C GLY A 52 -2.48 12.61 4.00
N GLY A 53 -1.56 11.65 3.99
CA GLY A 53 -0.13 11.90 4.12
C GLY A 53 0.66 10.60 4.04
N LEU A 54 1.97 10.72 3.81
CA LEU A 54 2.84 9.57 3.54
C LEU A 54 2.76 8.47 4.61
N GLY A 55 2.83 8.85 5.89
CA GLY A 55 2.77 7.88 7.00
C GLY A 55 1.42 7.18 7.08
N ARG A 56 0.32 7.88 6.76
CA ARG A 56 -1.02 7.31 6.74
C ARG A 56 -1.18 6.34 5.57
N THR A 57 -0.80 6.77 4.37
CA THR A 57 -0.80 5.92 3.17
C THR A 57 0.04 4.66 3.37
N PHE A 58 1.24 4.82 3.94
CA PHE A 58 2.13 3.71 4.27
C PHE A 58 1.44 2.71 5.19
N LEU A 59 0.83 3.19 6.28
CA LEU A 59 0.11 2.33 7.22
C LEU A 59 -1.08 1.63 6.55
N THR A 60 -1.89 2.35 5.78
CA THR A 60 -3.04 1.79 5.08
C THR A 60 -2.64 0.70 4.09
N MET A 61 -1.58 0.91 3.31
CA MET A 61 -1.06 -0.09 2.37
C MET A 61 -0.51 -1.32 3.12
N PHE A 62 0.18 -1.10 4.23
CA PHE A 62 0.64 -2.18 5.11
C PHE A 62 -0.54 -2.98 5.70
N GLU A 63 -1.56 -2.30 6.21
CA GLU A 63 -2.79 -2.94 6.72
C GLU A 63 -3.50 -3.76 5.64
N CYS A 64 -3.54 -3.29 4.39
CA CYS A 64 -4.12 -4.03 3.27
C CYS A 64 -3.39 -5.36 2.99
N ILE A 65 -2.06 -5.40 3.09
CA ILE A 65 -1.29 -6.64 2.91
C ILE A 65 -1.66 -7.67 3.97
N PHE A 66 -1.73 -7.24 5.23
CA PHE A 66 -2.00 -8.13 6.37
C PHE A 66 -3.50 -8.41 6.60
N GLY A 67 -4.38 -7.86 5.77
CA GLY A 67 -5.83 -8.00 5.91
C GLY A 67 -6.41 -7.25 7.12
N GLY A 68 -5.71 -6.23 7.63
CA GLY A 68 -6.20 -5.35 8.69
C GLY A 68 -7.33 -4.43 8.22
N VAL A 69 -7.36 -4.12 6.92
CA VAL A 69 -8.44 -3.40 6.25
C VAL A 69 -8.74 -4.08 4.90
N SER A 70 -10.00 -4.04 4.47
CA SER A 70 -10.37 -4.49 3.13
C SER A 70 -9.75 -3.56 2.10
N TRP A 71 -8.92 -4.11 1.21
CA TRP A 71 -8.31 -3.34 0.13
C TRP A 71 -9.35 -2.76 -0.85
N ASP A 72 -10.54 -3.36 -0.93
CA ASP A 72 -11.66 -2.87 -1.74
C ASP A 72 -12.18 -1.52 -1.23
N GLU A 73 -12.21 -1.31 0.09
CA GLU A 73 -12.64 -0.04 0.70
C GLU A 73 -11.64 1.09 0.41
N VAL A 74 -10.35 0.75 0.34
CA VAL A 74 -9.27 1.71 0.07
C VAL A 74 -9.18 2.06 -1.41
N ILE A 75 -9.42 1.09 -2.29
CA ILE A 75 -9.25 1.26 -3.74
C ILE A 75 -10.43 2.00 -4.39
N ASN A 76 -11.63 1.87 -3.84
CA ASN A 76 -12.85 2.47 -4.37
C ASN A 76 -12.72 3.99 -4.59
N PRO A 77 -12.36 4.81 -3.58
CA PRO A 77 -12.20 6.25 -3.77
C PRO A 77 -11.08 6.58 -4.77
N LEU A 78 -10.05 5.74 -4.89
CA LEU A 78 -8.95 5.92 -5.85
C LEU A 78 -9.43 5.77 -7.31
N ILE A 79 -10.30 4.79 -7.53
CA ILE A 79 -10.85 4.45 -8.85
C ILE A 79 -11.89 5.49 -9.28
N THR A 80 -12.77 5.90 -8.37
CA THR A 80 -13.87 6.82 -8.66
C THR A 80 -13.40 8.26 -8.85
N GLU A 81 -12.47 8.73 -8.00
CA GLU A 81 -12.09 10.15 -7.98
C GLU A 81 -10.90 10.49 -8.90
N ILE A 82 -10.02 9.54 -9.19
CA ILE A 82 -8.77 9.83 -9.93
C ILE A 82 -8.69 9.02 -11.21
N SER A 83 -8.54 7.70 -11.11
CA SER A 83 -8.45 6.86 -12.31
C SER A 83 -8.57 5.37 -11.97
N PRO A 84 -9.33 4.58 -12.76
CA PRO A 84 -9.37 3.13 -12.65
C PRO A 84 -8.00 2.45 -12.82
N PHE A 85 -7.07 3.09 -13.55
CA PHE A 85 -5.72 2.56 -13.75
C PHE A 85 -4.92 2.48 -12.43
N LEU A 86 -5.16 3.39 -11.48
CA LEU A 86 -4.53 3.35 -10.17
C LEU A 86 -4.98 2.14 -9.36
N GLY A 87 -6.24 1.71 -9.54
CA GLY A 87 -6.72 0.46 -8.97
C GLY A 87 -5.94 -0.75 -9.48
N LEU A 88 -5.63 -0.81 -10.77
CA LEU A 88 -4.81 -1.90 -11.32
C LEU A 88 -3.40 -1.93 -10.70
N ILE A 89 -2.77 -0.77 -10.54
CA ILE A 89 -1.46 -0.65 -9.88
C ILE A 89 -1.56 -1.15 -8.43
N PHE A 90 -2.56 -0.71 -7.67
CA PHE A 90 -2.76 -1.10 -6.27
C PHE A 90 -3.03 -2.62 -6.13
N CYS A 91 -3.87 -3.19 -6.99
CA CYS A 91 -4.11 -4.64 -7.02
C CYS A 91 -2.85 -5.45 -7.35
N SER A 92 -2.03 -4.97 -8.30
CA SER A 92 -0.76 -5.63 -8.64
C SER A 92 0.22 -5.63 -7.47
N TYR A 93 0.27 -4.54 -6.70
CA TYR A 93 1.04 -4.43 -5.46
C TYR A 93 0.59 -5.45 -4.42
N ILE A 94 -0.71 -5.51 -4.12
CA ILE A 94 -1.25 -6.48 -3.14
C ILE A 94 -0.95 -7.90 -3.60
N SER A 95 -1.23 -8.22 -4.86
CA SER A 95 -0.97 -9.56 -5.40
C SER A 95 0.50 -9.93 -5.27
N PHE A 96 1.42 -9.02 -5.61
CA PHE A 96 2.86 -9.23 -5.47
C PHE A 96 3.26 -9.45 -4.01
N CYS A 97 2.81 -8.60 -3.09
CA CYS A 97 3.17 -8.71 -1.68
C CYS A 97 2.61 -9.97 -1.02
N VAL A 98 1.36 -10.34 -1.32
CA VAL A 98 0.73 -11.56 -0.78
C VAL A 98 1.39 -12.83 -1.33
N LEU A 99 1.84 -12.83 -2.59
CA LEU A 99 2.54 -13.98 -3.19
C LEU A 99 4.01 -14.09 -2.79
N ALA A 100 4.65 -12.97 -2.44
CA ALA A 100 6.06 -12.91 -2.06
C ALA A 100 6.31 -13.18 -0.56
N LEU A 101 5.28 -13.00 0.28
CA LEU A 101 5.28 -13.35 1.71
C LEU A 101 5.03 -14.85 1.91
#